data_AF-A0A139PM38-F1
#
_entry.id   AF-A0A139PM38-F1
#
_cell.length_a   1.000
_cell.length_b   1.000
_cell.length_c   1.000
_cell.angle_alpha   90.00
_cell.angle_beta   90.00
_cell.angle_gamma   90.00
#
_symmetry.space_group_name_H-M   'P 1'
#
loop_
_entity.id
_entity.type
_entity.pdbx_description
1 polymer ?
#
loop_
_entity_poly.entity_id
_entity_poly.type
_entity_poly.pdbx_seq_one_letter_code
_entity_poly.pdbx_strand_id
1 'polypeptide(L)'
;MIMDSALFITSLFALVSALTTFFSTDQAIGYGLITLLLVGLVGGVAFYLMYYFVYQYYGPDTDRSQRPPFWKSILVILASMVLWLAVFFATSFLPASLNPVLAPLPLAILGAVLLALRFYLKKRFNIRSASAGPSRY
;
A
#
# COMPACT_ATOMS: atom_id res chain seq x y z
N MET A 1 -7.06 -8.98 2.08
CA MET A 1 -6.46 -7.75 2.63
C MET A 1 -5.15 -7.37 1.96
N ILE A 2 -4.08 -8.17 2.04
CA ILE A 2 -2.76 -7.81 1.46
C ILE A 2 -2.87 -7.40 -0.02
N MET A 3 -3.50 -8.23 -0.85
CA MET A 3 -3.71 -7.93 -2.28
C MET A 3 -4.52 -6.64 -2.51
N ASP A 4 -5.56 -6.39 -1.70
CA ASP A 4 -6.39 -5.17 -1.80
C ASP A 4 -5.57 -3.91 -1.48
N SER A 5 -4.81 -3.95 -0.39
CA SER A 5 -3.89 -2.88 0.01
C SER A 5 -2.77 -2.68 -0.99
N ALA A 6 -2.13 -3.75 -1.47
CA ALA A 6 -1.00 -3.67 -2.37
C ALA A 6 -1.40 -3.02 -3.70
N LEU A 7 -2.52 -3.46 -4.30
CA LEU A 7 -3.04 -2.84 -5.51
C LEU A 7 -3.44 -1.37 -5.28
N PHE A 8 -4.05 -1.07 -4.14
CA PHE A 8 -4.42 0.31 -3.79
C PHE A 8 -3.19 1.22 -3.65
N ILE A 9 -2.19 0.82 -2.86
CA ILE A 9 -0.98 1.61 -2.59
C ILE A 9 -0.17 1.78 -3.87
N THR A 10 0.04 0.71 -4.63
CA THR A 10 0.77 0.77 -5.91
C THR A 10 0.07 1.72 -6.88
N SER A 11 -1.27 1.60 -7.00
CA SER A 11 -2.08 2.46 -7.84
C SER A 11 -1.96 3.93 -7.41
N LEU A 12 -2.12 4.22 -6.11
CA LEU A 12 -2.05 5.57 -5.58
C LEU A 12 -0.69 6.22 -5.88
N PHE A 13 0.41 5.50 -5.61
CA PHE A 13 1.76 6.02 -5.87
C PHE A 13 2.02 6.19 -7.38
N ALA A 14 1.54 5.28 -8.23
CA ALA A 14 1.66 5.41 -9.68
C ALA A 14 0.89 6.63 -10.21
N LEU A 15 -0.34 6.86 -9.72
CA LEU A 15 -1.17 8.00 -10.12
C LEU A 15 -0.58 9.34 -9.62
N VAL A 16 -0.10 9.39 -8.38
CA VAL A 16 0.59 10.58 -7.84
C VAL A 16 1.88 10.85 -8.60
N SER A 17 2.65 9.80 -8.92
CA SER A 17 3.86 9.91 -9.75
C SER A 17 3.51 10.42 -11.15
N ALA A 18 2.43 9.92 -11.77
CA ALA A 18 1.97 10.41 -13.08
C ALA A 18 1.58 11.88 -13.02
N LEU A 19 0.81 12.28 -12.00
CA LEU A 19 0.34 13.65 -11.82
C LEU A 19 1.51 14.62 -11.65
N THR A 20 2.44 14.32 -10.76
CA THR A 20 3.59 15.20 -10.46
C THR A 20 4.56 15.29 -11.64
N THR A 21 4.86 14.17 -12.29
CA THR A 21 5.73 14.14 -13.49
C THR A 21 5.08 14.80 -14.71
N PHE A 22 3.75 14.87 -14.77
CA PHE A 22 3.03 15.56 -15.85
C PHE A 22 3.08 17.08 -15.71
N PHE A 23 2.94 17.62 -14.49
CA PHE A 23 2.86 19.06 -14.25
C PHE A 23 4.21 19.74 -13.94
N SER A 24 5.24 18.99 -13.56
CA SER A 24 6.50 19.60 -13.11
C SER A 24 7.67 18.70 -13.44
N THR A 25 8.37 18.95 -14.55
CA THR A 25 9.52 18.13 -14.98
C THR A 25 10.74 18.31 -14.06
N ASP A 26 10.98 19.52 -13.52
CA ASP A 26 12.19 19.83 -12.74
C ASP A 26 12.07 19.50 -11.24
N GLN A 27 10.86 19.34 -10.72
CA GLN A 27 10.58 18.97 -9.32
C GLN A 27 9.75 17.68 -9.22
N ALA A 28 9.71 16.88 -10.30
CA ALA A 28 8.90 15.68 -10.36
C ALA A 28 9.32 14.67 -9.29
N ILE A 29 8.38 14.24 -8.45
CA ILE A 29 8.58 13.06 -7.61
C ILE A 29 8.14 11.84 -8.42
N GLY A 30 9.03 11.39 -9.30
CA GLY A 30 8.84 10.19 -10.11
C GLY A 30 9.32 8.93 -9.39
N TYR A 31 8.45 7.91 -9.29
CA TYR A 31 8.81 6.62 -8.70
C TYR A 31 9.06 5.56 -9.77
N GLY A 32 10.17 4.85 -9.63
CA GLY A 32 10.52 3.76 -10.54
C GLY A 32 9.63 2.52 -10.32
N LEU A 33 9.60 1.64 -11.31
CA LEU A 33 8.75 0.44 -11.30
C LEU A 33 9.01 -0.50 -10.11
N ILE A 34 10.27 -0.74 -9.77
CA ILE A 34 10.62 -1.60 -8.62
C ILE A 34 10.17 -0.92 -7.32
N THR A 35 10.36 0.40 -7.19
CA THR A 35 9.85 1.16 -6.05
C THR A 35 8.35 0.98 -5.91
N LEU A 36 7.58 1.26 -6.97
CA LEU A 36 6.11 1.14 -6.94
C LEU A 36 5.65 -0.26 -6.49
N LEU A 37 6.26 -1.31 -7.05
CA LEU A 37 5.91 -2.69 -6.72
C LEU A 37 6.26 -3.05 -5.27
N LEU A 38 7.49 -2.78 -4.82
CA LEU A 38 7.93 -3.16 -3.48
C LEU A 38 7.20 -2.36 -2.40
N VAL A 39 6.97 -1.07 -2.63
CA VAL A 39 6.22 -0.20 -1.71
C VAL A 39 4.77 -0.65 -1.58
N GLY A 40 4.16 -1.06 -2.70
CA GLY A 40 2.83 -1.66 -2.70
C GLY A 40 2.78 -2.97 -1.94
N LEU A 41 3.68 -3.91 -2.23
CA LEU A 41 3.71 -5.23 -1.58
C LEU A 41 3.97 -5.12 -0.07
N VAL A 42 5.02 -4.40 0.32
CA VAL A 42 5.39 -4.22 1.73
C VAL A 42 4.33 -3.39 2.46
N GLY A 43 3.79 -2.36 1.82
CA GLY A 43 2.65 -1.62 2.34
C GLY A 43 1.44 -2.53 2.57
N GLY A 44 1.16 -3.44 1.63
CA GLY A 44 0.07 -4.42 1.79
C GLY A 44 0.25 -5.34 2.99
N VAL A 45 1.49 -5.79 3.23
CA VAL A 45 1.83 -6.57 4.43
C VAL A 45 1.71 -5.72 5.70
N ALA A 46 2.20 -4.48 5.70
CA ALA A 46 2.10 -3.57 6.83
C ALA A 46 0.63 -3.31 7.24
N PHE A 47 -0.26 -3.07 6.25
CA PHE A 47 -1.69 -2.93 6.52
C PHE A 47 -2.31 -4.22 7.08
N TYR A 48 -1.90 -5.38 6.59
CA TYR A 48 -2.34 -6.66 7.15
C TYR A 48 -1.89 -6.86 8.59
N LEU A 49 -0.64 -6.53 8.92
CA LEU A 49 -0.12 -6.60 10.28
C LEU A 49 -0.87 -5.64 11.20
N MET A 50 -1.19 -4.43 10.73
CA MET A 50 -2.03 -3.50 11.49
C MET A 50 -3.43 -4.07 11.75
N TYR A 51 -4.06 -4.71 10.76
CA TYR A 51 -5.35 -5.38 10.97
C TYR A 51 -5.25 -6.52 11.99
N TYR A 52 -4.26 -7.39 11.83
CA TYR A 52 -4.10 -8.57 12.68
C TYR A 52 -3.75 -8.19 14.12
N PHE A 53 -2.86 -7.23 14.35
CA PHE A 53 -2.46 -6.87 15.72
C PHE A 53 -3.32 -5.78 16.36
N VAL A 54 -4.19 -5.12 15.60
CA VAL A 54 -5.01 -4.00 16.09
C VAL A 54 -6.46 -4.15 15.69
N TYR A 55 -6.80 -3.96 14.41
CA TYR A 55 -8.20 -3.69 14.03
C TYR A 55 -9.15 -4.87 14.16
N GLN A 56 -8.69 -6.11 14.02
CA GLN A 56 -9.58 -7.26 14.11
C GLN A 56 -10.32 -7.31 15.45
N TYR A 57 -9.73 -6.79 16.54
CA TYR A 57 -10.31 -6.78 17.89
C TYR A 57 -11.32 -5.66 18.17
N TYR A 58 -11.56 -4.76 17.21
CA TYR A 58 -12.49 -3.63 17.37
C TYR A 58 -13.81 -3.83 16.60
N GLY A 59 -14.09 -5.05 16.14
CA GLY A 59 -15.38 -5.40 15.54
C GLY A 59 -16.52 -5.44 16.57
N PRO A 60 -17.78 -5.22 16.13
CA PRO A 60 -18.95 -5.25 17.02
C PRO A 60 -19.11 -6.58 17.75
N ASP A 61 -18.80 -7.71 17.11
CA ASP A 61 -18.93 -9.06 17.66
C ASP A 61 -17.58 -9.70 18.04
N THR A 62 -16.52 -8.92 18.19
CA THR A 62 -15.19 -9.49 18.47
C THR A 62 -14.89 -9.57 19.95
N ASP A 63 -14.47 -10.76 20.40
CA ASP A 63 -13.96 -11.00 21.73
C ASP A 63 -12.67 -10.17 21.97
N ARG A 64 -12.79 -9.14 22.80
CA ARG A 64 -11.71 -8.21 23.12
C ARG A 64 -10.67 -8.79 24.07
N SER A 65 -10.94 -9.94 24.69
CA SER A 65 -10.02 -10.57 25.65
C SER A 65 -8.76 -11.12 24.97
N GLN A 66 -8.84 -11.47 23.68
CA GLN A 66 -7.72 -11.98 22.88
C GLN A 66 -6.82 -10.88 22.32
N ARG A 67 -7.08 -9.62 22.68
CA ARG A 67 -6.32 -8.47 22.18
C ARG A 67 -4.87 -8.52 22.68
N PRO A 68 -3.87 -8.34 21.80
CA PRO A 68 -2.49 -8.17 22.20
C PRO A 68 -2.32 -6.97 23.14
N PRO A 69 -1.37 -7.03 24.10
CA PRO A 69 -0.98 -5.89 24.89
C PRO A 69 -0.67 -4.68 24.00
N PHE A 70 -1.12 -3.49 24.41
CA PHE A 70 -0.99 -2.24 23.63
C PHE A 70 0.45 -1.99 23.12
N TRP A 71 1.45 -2.25 23.97
CA TRP A 71 2.86 -2.12 23.59
C TRP A 71 3.29 -3.04 22.44
N LYS A 72 2.76 -4.27 22.36
CA LYS A 72 3.03 -5.17 21.23
C LYS A 72 2.43 -4.62 19.93
N SER A 73 1.21 -4.11 19.99
CA SER A 73 0.56 -3.46 18.84
C SER A 73 1.33 -2.24 18.35
N ILE A 74 1.80 -1.37 19.26
CA ILE A 74 2.66 -0.22 18.90
C ILE A 74 3.95 -0.70 18.23
N LEU A 75 4.63 -1.68 18.83
CA LEU A 75 5.90 -2.18 18.32
C LEU A 75 5.74 -2.74 16.90
N VAL A 76 4.68 -3.50 16.64
CA VAL A 76 4.39 -4.03 15.30
C VAL A 76 4.12 -2.91 14.29
N ILE A 77 3.35 -1.89 14.66
CA ILE A 77 3.07 -0.75 13.76
C ILE A 77 4.38 -0.01 13.44
N LEU A 78 5.18 0.31 14.46
CA LEU A 78 6.45 1.01 14.28
C LEU A 78 7.42 0.18 13.43
N ALA A 79 7.57 -1.11 13.71
CA ALA A 79 8.43 -2.00 12.94
C ALA A 79 7.97 -2.11 11.48
N SER A 80 6.65 -2.20 11.24
CA SER A 80 6.08 -2.23 9.88
C SER A 80 6.37 -0.93 9.13
N MET A 81 6.26 0.22 9.80
CA MET A 81 6.53 1.52 9.20
C MET A 81 8.01 1.72 8.89
N VAL A 82 8.90 1.32 9.82
CA VAL A 82 10.35 1.33 9.62
C VAL A 82 10.74 0.43 8.45
N LEU A 83 10.19 -0.78 8.37
CA LEU A 83 10.42 -1.69 7.25
C LEU A 83 9.98 -1.08 5.92
N TRP A 84 8.79 -0.46 5.90
CA TRP A 84 8.26 0.17 4.70
C TRP A 84 9.13 1.35 4.23
N LEU A 85 9.53 2.23 5.15
CA LEU A 85 10.45 3.34 4.85
C LEU A 85 11.84 2.84 4.43
N ALA A 86 12.37 1.80 5.08
CA ALA A 86 13.66 1.21 4.72
C ALA A 86 13.63 0.64 3.31
N VAL A 87 12.57 -0.06 2.92
CA VAL A 87 12.39 -0.56 1.55
C VAL A 87 12.26 0.59 0.56
N PHE A 88 11.42 1.58 0.86
CA PHE A 88 11.26 2.76 0.02
C PHE A 88 12.61 3.45 -0.23
N PHE A 89 13.35 3.73 0.85
CA PHE A 89 14.67 4.36 0.78
C PHE A 89 15.70 3.48 0.06
N ALA A 90 15.73 2.16 0.33
CA ALA A 90 16.63 1.23 -0.35
C ALA A 90 16.44 1.24 -1.88
N THR A 91 15.19 1.35 -2.36
CA THR A 91 14.94 1.41 -3.80
C THR A 91 15.43 2.70 -4.46
N SER A 92 15.69 3.77 -3.70
CA SER A 92 16.25 5.02 -4.25
C SER A 92 17.71 4.88 -4.69
N PHE A 93 18.43 3.88 -4.18
CA PHE A 93 19.80 3.56 -4.59
C PHE A 93 19.87 2.68 -5.85
N LEU A 94 18.72 2.21 -6.35
CA LEU A 94 18.71 1.39 -7.57
C LEU A 94 19.02 2.27 -8.78
N PRO A 95 19.91 1.83 -9.68
CA PRO A 95 20.17 2.54 -10.92
C PRO A 95 18.93 2.54 -11.81
N ALA A 96 18.82 3.56 -12.68
CA ALA A 96 17.68 3.72 -13.59
C ALA A 96 17.49 2.52 -14.55
N SER A 97 18.54 1.74 -14.83
CA SER A 97 18.46 0.52 -15.62
C SER A 97 17.63 -0.59 -14.95
N LEU A 98 17.61 -0.62 -13.60
CA LEU A 98 16.83 -1.57 -12.82
C LEU A 98 15.50 -0.97 -12.38
N ASN A 99 15.49 0.32 -12.02
CA ASN A 99 14.32 1.00 -11.49
C ASN A 99 13.91 2.21 -12.35
N PRO A 100 13.53 2.00 -13.62
CA PRO A 100 13.19 3.10 -14.51
C PRO A 100 11.91 3.78 -14.05
N VAL A 101 11.92 5.12 -14.07
CA VAL A 101 10.71 5.94 -13.93
C VAL A 101 10.04 6.00 -15.30
N LEU A 102 8.80 5.54 -15.37
CA LEU A 102 8.04 5.59 -16.62
C LEU A 102 7.59 7.02 -16.94
N ALA A 103 7.32 7.27 -18.22
CA ALA A 103 6.69 8.52 -18.64
C ALA A 103 5.29 8.69 -17.99
N PRO A 104 4.77 9.93 -17.89
CA PRO A 104 3.53 10.21 -17.15
C PRO A 104 2.32 9.42 -17.63
N LEU A 105 2.14 9.27 -18.95
CA LEU A 105 0.99 8.56 -19.50
C LEU A 105 1.01 7.04 -19.17
N PRO A 106 2.10 6.29 -19.38
CA PRO A 106 2.23 4.92 -18.88
C PRO A 106 2.00 4.77 -17.37
N LEU A 107 2.50 5.69 -16.54
CA LEU A 107 2.24 5.68 -15.09
C LEU A 107 0.75 5.83 -14.77
N ALA A 108 0.07 6.75 -15.45
CA ALA A 108 -1.37 6.97 -15.28
C ALA A 108 -2.17 5.72 -15.66
N ILE A 109 -1.84 5.09 -16.80
CA ILE A 109 -2.48 3.85 -17.25
C ILE A 109 -2.24 2.73 -16.24
N LEU A 110 -1.00 2.54 -15.79
CA LEU A 110 -0.66 1.52 -14.78
C LEU A 110 -1.47 1.73 -13.51
N GLY A 111 -1.50 2.96 -13.00
CA GLY A 111 -2.25 3.32 -11.79
C GLY A 111 -3.75 3.04 -11.94
N ALA A 112 -4.35 3.45 -13.05
CA ALA A 112 -5.77 3.23 -13.35
C ALA A 112 -6.11 1.75 -13.51
N VAL A 113 -5.29 0.99 -14.24
CA VAL A 113 -5.46 -0.46 -14.44
C VAL A 113 -5.38 -1.21 -13.12
N LEU A 114 -4.39 -0.91 -12.27
CA LEU A 114 -4.27 -1.55 -10.95
C LEU A 114 -5.45 -1.20 -10.04
N LEU A 115 -5.97 0.02 -10.11
CA LEU A 115 -7.16 0.43 -9.36
C LEU A 115 -8.41 -0.32 -9.84
N ALA A 116 -8.61 -0.40 -11.15
CA ALA A 116 -9.71 -1.15 -11.74
C ALA A 116 -9.62 -2.65 -11.40
N LEU A 117 -8.41 -3.21 -11.51
CA LEU A 117 -8.12 -4.60 -11.15
C LEU A 117 -8.43 -4.86 -9.67
N ARG A 118 -8.08 -3.94 -8.77
CA ARG A 118 -8.44 -4.03 -7.35
C ARG A 118 -9.95 -4.18 -7.17
N PHE A 119 -10.75 -3.31 -7.78
CA PHE A 119 -12.21 -3.36 -7.66
C PHE A 119 -12.79 -4.64 -8.26
N TYR A 120 -12.28 -5.06 -9.41
CA TYR A 120 -12.67 -6.31 -10.07
C TYR A 120 -12.40 -7.52 -9.17
N LEU A 121 -11.16 -7.70 -8.70
CA LEU A 121 -10.77 -8.84 -7.87
C LEU A 121 -11.51 -8.83 -6.53
N LYS A 122 -11.69 -7.66 -5.92
CA LYS A 122 -12.45 -7.51 -4.67
C LYS A 122 -13.89 -7.98 -4.85
N LYS A 123 -14.55 -7.58 -5.93
CA LYS A 123 -15.93 -8.02 -6.25
C LYS A 123 -15.98 -9.51 -6.59
N ARG A 124 -15.02 -10.01 -7.37
CA ARG A 124 -14.99 -11.41 -7.83
C ARG A 124 -14.74 -12.42 -6.71
N PHE A 125 -13.83 -12.08 -5.79
CA PHE A 125 -13.36 -13.01 -4.75
C PHE A 125 -13.85 -12.66 -3.33
N ASN A 126 -14.76 -11.69 -3.19
CA ASN A 126 -15.30 -11.23 -1.91
C ASN A 126 -14.21 -10.92 -0.87
N ILE A 127 -13.15 -10.22 -1.31
CA ILE A 127 -11.97 -9.98 -0.48
C ILE A 127 -12.29 -8.90 0.56
N ARG A 128 -11.98 -9.19 1.83
CA ARG A 128 -12.07 -8.19 2.91
C ARG A 128 -11.20 -6.97 2.59
N SER A 129 -11.83 -5.81 2.61
CA SER A 129 -11.20 -4.50 2.37
C SER A 129 -10.20 -4.21 3.48
N ALA A 130 -9.04 -3.65 3.13
CA ALA A 130 -8.11 -3.15 4.14
C ALA A 130 -8.58 -1.84 4.80
N SER A 131 -9.45 -1.10 4.10
CA SER A 131 -10.10 0.12 4.58
C SER A 131 -11.42 -0.12 5.31
N ALA A 132 -11.81 -1.38 5.53
CA ALA A 132 -12.98 -1.68 6.34
C ALA A 132 -12.60 -1.40 7.80
N GLY A 133 -12.90 -0.18 8.27
CA GLY A 133 -13.17 0.03 9.69
C GLY A 133 -14.28 -0.91 10.16
N PRO A 134 -14.53 -1.03 11.47
CA PRO A 134 -15.61 -1.88 11.98
C PRO A 134 -16.88 -1.54 11.19
N SER A 135 -17.49 -2.50 10.50
CA SER A 135 -18.74 -2.21 9.78
C SER A 135 -19.74 -1.76 10.81
N ARG A 136 -20.10 -0.47 10.77
CA ARG A 136 -21.27 0.00 11.50
C ARG A 136 -22.46 -0.62 10.80
N TYR A 137 -23.22 -1.40 11.56
CA TYR A 137 -24.59 -1.74 11.24
C TYR A 137 -25.37 -0.47 10.92
#